data_AF-A0A8J4S149-F1
#
_entry.id   AF-A0A8J4S149-F1
#
_cell.length_a   1.000
_cell.length_b   1.000
_cell.length_c   1.000
_cell.angle_alpha   90.00
_cell.angle_beta   90.00
_cell.angle_gamma   90.00
#
_symmetry.space_group_name_H-M   'P 1'
#
loop_
_entity.id
_entity.type
_entity.pdbx_description
1 polymer ?
#
loop_
_entity_poly.entity_id
_entity_poly.type
_entity_poly.pdbx_seq_one_letter_code
_entity_poly.pdbx_strand_id
1 'polypeptide(L)'
;MPSLDQSDLQPNGDDAVYQRIKTPRSVSVGVDDPVKTQPSAKESTKDSTNSDTNEPNRLDEIVNGGPTSFKFMNLYRYATPFDKFLLVIGIITTGANGALFPLMAIVFGDVLTGFSTTPVDMDAVNDAALDYLYIAIFMFITDYISYVAFYYSAERQMKALRSEALKHMLFMDISWYDENDALQLSSRLTGDTVRIKDGMGQKLGDSFRFFIQFIVGFIIGFARGWDITLVMACVMPFITVSLSWLIKTMRIKSD
;
A
#
# COMPACT_ATOMS: atom_id res chain seq x y z
N MET A 1 -15.38 6.16 49.75
CA MET A 1 -14.42 7.01 49.00
C MET A 1 -14.12 8.21 49.87
N PRO A 2 -12.89 8.41 50.35
CA PRO A 2 -12.55 9.70 50.94
C PRO A 2 -12.37 10.69 49.79
N SER A 3 -13.10 11.80 49.86
CA SER A 3 -13.03 12.93 48.96
C SER A 3 -11.66 13.61 49.09
N LEU A 4 -10.92 13.68 47.98
CA LEU A 4 -9.68 14.45 47.89
C LEU A 4 -10.04 15.95 47.82
N ASP A 5 -9.60 16.68 48.84
CA ASP A 5 -9.74 18.12 48.94
C ASP A 5 -8.83 18.80 47.90
N GLN A 6 -9.33 19.85 47.25
CA GLN A 6 -8.70 20.51 46.12
C GLN A 6 -7.54 21.45 46.54
N SER A 7 -7.08 21.31 47.79
CA SER A 7 -5.98 22.04 48.42
C SER A 7 -4.62 21.31 48.33
N ASP A 8 -4.61 20.00 48.03
CA ASP A 8 -3.38 19.19 47.88
C ASP A 8 -2.72 19.32 46.48
N LEU A 9 -3.24 20.19 45.60
CA LEU A 9 -2.82 20.30 44.19
C LEU A 9 -2.06 21.58 43.84
N GLN A 10 -1.44 22.25 44.82
CA GLN A 10 -0.50 23.35 44.51
C GLN A 10 0.94 23.01 44.92
N PRO A 11 1.90 23.03 43.99
CA PRO A 11 3.30 22.80 44.32
C PRO A 11 3.83 24.07 45.00
N ASN A 12 3.98 24.01 46.30
CA ASN A 12 4.68 25.05 47.06
C ASN A 12 6.19 24.83 46.91
N GLY A 13 6.92 25.92 46.72
CA GLY A 13 8.31 25.94 46.28
C GLY A 13 9.26 25.02 47.06
N ASP A 14 10.21 24.51 46.29
CA ASP A 14 11.57 24.11 46.68
C ASP A 14 11.86 22.71 47.26
N ASP A 15 10.89 21.83 47.53
CA ASP A 15 11.20 20.50 48.13
C ASP A 15 10.61 19.24 47.46
N ALA A 16 10.40 19.24 46.13
CA ALA A 16 10.05 18.02 45.39
C ALA A 16 11.29 17.30 44.82
N VAL A 17 12.10 16.70 45.71
CA VAL A 17 13.22 15.84 45.31
C VAL A 17 12.66 14.51 44.80
N TYR A 18 12.58 14.33 43.48
CA TYR A 18 12.32 13.03 42.87
C TYR A 18 13.45 12.05 43.24
N GLN A 19 13.15 11.04 44.04
CA GLN A 19 14.12 10.00 44.38
C GLN A 19 14.31 9.07 43.17
N ARG A 20 15.34 9.34 42.36
CA ARG A 20 15.77 8.44 41.28
C ARG A 20 16.19 7.10 41.89
N ILE A 21 15.44 6.05 41.63
CA ILE A 21 15.87 4.67 41.90
C ILE A 21 17.03 4.38 40.93
N LYS A 22 18.26 4.38 41.43
CA LYS A 22 19.44 4.01 40.65
C LYS A 22 19.46 2.48 40.49
N THR A 23 19.34 2.00 39.26
CA THR A 23 19.75 0.63 38.91
C THR A 23 21.29 0.55 38.93
N PRO A 24 21.90 -0.64 39.13
CA PRO A 24 23.29 -0.80 39.55
C PRO A 24 24.39 -0.43 38.52
N ARG A 25 24.08 0.38 37.51
CA ARG A 25 25.00 0.71 36.41
C ARG A 25 25.03 2.20 36.13
N SER A 26 25.42 3.00 37.12
CA SER A 26 25.84 4.37 36.87
C SER A 26 27.06 4.69 37.73
N VAL A 27 28.24 4.40 37.20
CA VAL A 27 29.51 4.95 37.71
C VAL A 27 30.01 5.96 36.67
N SER A 28 29.86 7.22 37.07
CA SER A 28 30.58 8.45 36.70
C SER A 28 31.58 8.45 35.54
N VAL A 29 31.41 9.40 34.62
CA VAL A 29 32.48 10.37 34.27
C VAL A 29 31.83 11.75 34.11
N GLY A 30 32.39 12.75 34.79
CA GLY A 30 31.86 14.11 34.91
C GLY A 30 32.03 14.97 33.66
N VAL A 31 31.17 15.98 33.58
CA VAL A 31 31.21 17.12 32.65
C VAL A 31 31.96 18.25 33.35
N ASP A 32 32.83 18.97 32.63
CA ASP A 32 33.06 20.42 32.76
C ASP A 32 33.80 20.97 31.50
N ASP A 33 33.06 21.74 30.68
CA ASP A 33 33.38 23.02 29.99
C ASP A 33 34.50 23.13 28.88
N PRO A 34 34.59 24.24 28.07
CA PRO A 34 33.89 24.40 26.77
C PRO A 34 34.79 24.84 25.57
N VAL A 35 34.25 24.78 24.34
CA VAL A 35 34.65 25.49 23.08
C VAL A 35 36.09 25.32 22.51
N LYS A 36 36.20 24.72 21.30
CA LYS A 36 36.75 25.34 20.07
C LYS A 36 36.67 24.42 18.83
N THR A 37 36.03 24.93 17.79
CA THR A 37 36.08 24.44 16.40
C THR A 37 37.48 24.69 15.79
N GLN A 38 38.06 23.73 15.06
CA GLN A 38 38.69 23.95 13.75
C GLN A 38 39.15 22.63 13.06
N PRO A 39 39.29 22.62 11.71
CA PRO A 39 39.36 21.44 10.86
C PRO A 39 40.80 21.03 10.48
N SER A 40 41.03 19.77 10.12
CA SER A 40 42.25 19.35 9.39
C SER A 40 41.96 17.99 8.72
N ALA A 41 41.80 17.96 7.40
CA ALA A 41 42.85 17.87 6.38
C ALA A 41 43.19 16.40 6.05
N LYS A 42 43.04 16.10 4.76
CA LYS A 42 43.35 14.84 4.09
C LYS A 42 44.80 14.42 4.35
N GLU A 43 45.01 13.15 4.62
CA GLU A 43 46.30 12.52 4.32
C GLU A 43 46.06 11.18 3.62
N SER A 44 46.38 11.16 2.34
CA SER A 44 46.45 9.96 1.50
C SER A 44 47.77 9.27 1.78
N THR A 45 47.75 8.00 2.16
CA THR A 45 48.88 7.11 1.91
C THR A 45 48.35 5.89 1.17
N LYS A 46 48.63 5.87 -0.14
CA LYS A 46 48.61 4.66 -0.95
C LYS A 46 49.78 3.80 -0.49
N ASP A 47 49.50 2.57 -0.09
CA ASP A 47 50.41 1.49 -0.49
C ASP A 47 49.58 0.27 -0.90
N SER A 48 49.95 -0.28 -2.05
CA SER A 48 49.23 -1.32 -2.77
C SER A 48 49.96 -2.63 -2.57
N THR A 49 49.27 -3.73 -2.31
CA THR A 49 49.47 -5.02 -3.00
C THR A 49 48.29 -5.96 -2.68
N ASN A 50 47.63 -6.40 -3.74
CA ASN A 50 46.46 -7.28 -3.80
C ASN A 50 46.78 -8.74 -3.44
N SER A 51 45.80 -9.43 -2.84
CA SER A 51 45.34 -10.74 -3.35
C SER A 51 43.97 -11.12 -2.77
N ASP A 52 42.94 -10.94 -3.60
CA ASP A 52 41.76 -11.80 -3.82
C ASP A 52 41.10 -12.55 -2.65
N THR A 53 40.03 -11.98 -2.12
CA THR A 53 38.77 -12.69 -1.86
C THR A 53 37.60 -11.70 -1.95
N ASN A 54 36.81 -11.79 -3.03
CA ASN A 54 35.53 -11.08 -3.17
C ASN A 54 34.47 -11.72 -2.26
N GLU A 55 34.51 -11.45 -0.96
CA GLU A 55 33.28 -11.49 -0.15
C GLU A 55 32.63 -10.10 -0.22
N PRO A 56 31.34 -9.99 -0.57
CA PRO A 56 30.66 -8.70 -0.49
C PRO A 56 30.58 -8.30 0.99
N ASN A 57 31.16 -7.15 1.33
CA ASN A 57 31.07 -6.50 2.63
C ASN A 57 29.59 -6.30 3.02
N ARG A 58 29.02 -7.26 3.75
CA ARG A 58 27.64 -7.20 4.24
C ARG A 58 27.41 -6.07 5.24
N LEU A 59 28.48 -5.49 5.80
CA LEU A 59 28.42 -4.39 6.77
C LEU A 59 28.14 -3.04 6.11
N ASP A 60 28.61 -2.82 4.88
CA ASP A 60 28.38 -1.57 4.16
C ASP A 60 26.93 -1.46 3.62
N GLU A 61 26.25 -2.60 3.42
CA GLU A 61 24.84 -2.71 3.04
C GLU A 61 23.88 -2.49 4.23
N ILE A 62 24.36 -2.65 5.47
CA ILE A 62 23.56 -2.42 6.69
C ILE A 62 23.56 -0.92 7.06
N VAL A 63 24.63 -0.19 6.76
CA VAL A 63 24.80 1.23 7.11
C VAL A 63 24.18 2.17 6.06
N ASN A 64 24.10 1.76 4.78
CA ASN A 64 23.42 2.51 3.74
C ASN A 64 22.17 1.75 3.27
N GLY A 65 21.02 2.13 3.85
CA GLY A 65 19.65 1.79 3.47
C GLY A 65 19.51 0.71 2.40
N GLY A 66 19.12 -0.49 2.83
CA GLY A 66 18.96 -1.69 2.01
C GLY A 66 18.19 -1.49 0.69
N PRO A 67 18.21 -2.49 -0.21
CA PRO A 67 17.88 -2.33 -1.62
C PRO A 67 16.58 -1.54 -1.85
N THR A 68 16.70 -0.39 -2.53
CA THR A 68 15.60 0.56 -2.82
C THR A 68 14.55 0.03 -3.80
N SER A 69 14.61 -1.27 -4.14
CA SER A 69 13.66 -1.95 -5.00
C SER A 69 13.37 -3.34 -4.48
N PHE A 70 12.15 -3.56 -4.01
CA PHE A 70 11.63 -4.87 -3.66
C PHE A 70 10.66 -5.34 -4.73
N LYS A 71 10.80 -6.59 -5.17
CA LYS A 71 9.83 -7.23 -6.07
C LYS A 71 8.47 -7.29 -5.36
N PHE A 72 7.39 -6.85 -6.01
CA PHE A 72 6.04 -6.84 -5.43
C PHE A 72 5.60 -8.21 -4.88
N MET A 73 6.08 -9.29 -5.49
CA MET A 73 5.82 -10.65 -5.03
C MET A 73 6.39 -10.96 -3.63
N ASN A 74 7.45 -10.27 -3.21
CA ASN A 74 8.04 -10.43 -1.88
C ASN A 74 7.13 -9.88 -0.78
N LEU A 75 6.17 -9.03 -1.13
CA LEU A 75 5.14 -8.54 -0.20
C LEU A 75 4.22 -9.69 0.25
N TYR A 76 4.06 -10.71 -0.60
CA TYR A 76 3.31 -11.94 -0.29
C TYR A 76 4.18 -13.06 0.28
N ARG A 77 5.40 -12.78 0.77
CA ARG A 77 6.33 -13.81 1.29
C ARG A 77 5.73 -14.68 2.40
N TYR A 78 4.87 -14.12 3.24
CA TYR A 78 4.24 -14.84 4.34
C TYR A 78 2.98 -15.63 3.94
N ALA A 79 2.65 -15.69 2.62
CA ALA A 79 1.40 -16.26 2.15
C ALA A 79 1.33 -17.75 2.42
N THR A 80 0.34 -18.15 3.22
CA THR A 80 0.02 -19.57 3.43
C THR A 80 -0.60 -20.17 2.16
N PRO A 81 -0.61 -21.51 1.99
CA PRO A 81 -1.25 -22.14 0.82
C PRO A 81 -2.73 -21.77 0.68
N PHE A 82 -3.42 -21.54 1.80
CA PHE A 82 -4.80 -21.04 1.80
C PHE A 82 -4.90 -19.62 1.24
N ASP A 83 -3.99 -18.73 1.62
CA ASP A 83 -4.01 -17.34 1.14
C ASP A 83 -3.72 -17.27 -0.36
N LYS A 84 -2.83 -18.14 -0.87
CA LYS A 84 -2.60 -18.28 -2.32
C LYS A 84 -3.87 -18.73 -3.05
N PHE A 85 -4.61 -19.67 -2.48
CA PHE A 85 -5.88 -20.11 -3.05
C PHE A 85 -6.92 -18.98 -3.07
N LEU A 86 -7.06 -18.21 -1.99
CA LEU A 86 -7.94 -17.04 -1.95
C LEU A 86 -7.55 -15.99 -2.99
N LEU A 87 -6.26 -15.72 -3.15
CA LEU A 87 -5.78 -14.75 -4.14
C LEU A 87 -6.10 -15.19 -5.57
N VAL A 88 -5.96 -16.48 -5.89
CA VAL A 88 -6.32 -17.00 -7.22
C VAL A 88 -7.82 -16.86 -7.47
N ILE A 89 -8.66 -17.24 -6.49
CA ILE A 89 -10.12 -17.03 -6.59
C ILE A 89 -10.44 -15.54 -6.76
N GLY A 90 -9.79 -14.68 -5.98
CA GLY A 90 -9.96 -13.24 -6.05
C GLY A 90 -9.66 -12.70 -7.45
N ILE A 91 -8.55 -13.11 -8.06
CA ILE A 91 -8.17 -12.68 -9.42
C ILE A 91 -9.19 -13.16 -10.47
N ILE A 92 -9.61 -14.43 -10.41
CA ILE A 92 -10.60 -14.99 -11.37
C ILE A 92 -11.92 -14.21 -11.27
N THR A 93 -12.39 -14.02 -10.04
CA THR A 93 -13.67 -13.38 -9.76
C THR A 93 -13.63 -11.88 -10.10
N THR A 94 -12.51 -11.21 -9.84
CA THR A 94 -12.25 -9.82 -10.23
C THR A 94 -12.22 -9.66 -11.74
N GLY A 95 -11.63 -10.63 -12.45
CA GLY A 95 -11.64 -10.64 -13.92
C GLY A 95 -13.03 -10.80 -14.50
N ALA A 96 -13.85 -11.69 -13.92
CA ALA A 96 -15.25 -11.82 -14.31
C ALA A 96 -16.02 -10.50 -14.09
N ASN A 97 -15.80 -9.83 -12.97
CA ASN A 97 -16.42 -8.54 -12.67
C ASN A 97 -15.97 -7.42 -13.62
N GLY A 98 -14.67 -7.37 -13.96
CA GLY A 98 -14.15 -6.40 -14.93
C GLY A 98 -14.83 -6.48 -16.31
N ALA A 99 -15.25 -7.67 -16.74
CA ALA A 99 -15.95 -7.87 -18.00
C ALA A 99 -17.44 -7.51 -17.98
N LEU A 100 -18.08 -7.45 -16.80
CA LEU A 100 -19.51 -7.17 -16.67
C LEU A 100 -19.87 -5.75 -17.08
N PHE A 101 -19.01 -4.76 -16.83
CA PHE A 101 -19.31 -3.37 -17.16
C PHE A 101 -19.41 -3.12 -18.67
N PRO A 102 -18.48 -3.59 -19.52
CA PRO A 102 -18.66 -3.58 -20.97
C PRO A 102 -19.86 -4.40 -21.46
N LEU A 103 -20.16 -5.53 -20.81
CA LEU A 103 -21.32 -6.37 -21.16
C LEU A 103 -22.64 -5.65 -20.88
N MET A 104 -22.72 -4.89 -19.78
CA MET A 104 -23.86 -4.03 -19.46
C MET A 104 -24.15 -3.01 -20.58
N ALA A 105 -23.12 -2.50 -21.26
CA ALA A 105 -23.29 -1.58 -22.38
C ALA A 105 -23.86 -2.26 -23.64
N ILE A 106 -23.63 -3.57 -23.82
CA ILE A 106 -24.23 -4.35 -24.91
C ILE A 106 -25.74 -4.48 -24.69
N VAL A 107 -26.14 -4.95 -23.51
CA VAL A 107 -27.57 -5.11 -23.15
C VAL A 107 -28.30 -3.77 -23.23
N PHE A 108 -27.63 -2.66 -22.86
CA PHE A 108 -28.18 -1.32 -23.04
C PHE A 108 -28.51 -1.01 -24.51
N GLY A 109 -27.62 -1.40 -25.43
CA GLY A 109 -27.83 -1.22 -26.86
C GLY A 109 -29.02 -2.01 -27.39
N ASP A 110 -29.25 -3.21 -26.84
CA ASP A 110 -30.38 -4.06 -27.22
C ASP A 110 -31.71 -3.45 -26.72
N VAL A 111 -31.74 -2.93 -25.48
CA VAL A 111 -32.88 -2.14 -24.95
C VAL A 111 -33.19 -0.94 -25.84
N LEU A 112 -32.17 -0.18 -26.23
CA LEU A 112 -32.35 0.99 -27.09
C LEU A 112 -32.94 0.60 -28.46
N THR A 113 -32.52 -0.54 -28.99
CA THR A 113 -33.02 -1.05 -30.27
C THR A 113 -34.50 -1.45 -30.15
N GLY A 114 -34.90 -2.14 -29.07
CA GLY A 114 -36.30 -2.51 -28.82
C GLY A 114 -37.24 -1.31 -28.64
N PHE A 115 -36.74 -0.20 -28.07
CA PHE A 115 -37.50 1.06 -28.02
C PHE A 115 -37.53 1.82 -29.35
N SER A 116 -36.56 1.60 -30.23
CA SER A 116 -36.47 2.30 -31.52
C SER A 116 -37.39 1.72 -32.59
N THR A 117 -37.85 0.48 -32.43
CA THR A 117 -38.82 -0.16 -33.32
C THR A 117 -40.24 0.31 -33.02
N THR A 118 -41.00 0.63 -34.07
CA THR A 118 -42.41 1.04 -33.97
C THR A 118 -43.31 0.00 -34.64
N PRO A 119 -44.27 -0.64 -33.96
CA PRO A 119 -44.58 -0.52 -32.53
C PRO A 119 -43.48 -1.10 -31.63
N VAL A 120 -43.42 -0.62 -30.39
CA VAL A 120 -42.40 -1.03 -29.40
C VAL A 120 -42.49 -2.53 -29.14
N ASP A 121 -41.37 -3.21 -29.27
CA ASP A 121 -41.25 -4.63 -28.96
C ASP A 121 -41.08 -4.79 -27.44
N MET A 122 -42.20 -5.00 -26.74
CA MET A 122 -42.22 -5.13 -25.28
C MET A 122 -41.54 -6.42 -24.80
N ASP A 123 -41.52 -7.47 -25.62
CA ASP A 123 -40.90 -8.75 -25.27
C ASP A 123 -39.38 -8.59 -25.24
N ALA A 124 -38.80 -7.94 -26.26
CA ALA A 124 -37.36 -7.64 -26.30
C ALA A 124 -36.90 -6.76 -25.11
N VAL A 125 -37.72 -5.77 -24.72
CA VAL A 125 -37.42 -4.90 -23.58
C VAL A 125 -37.49 -5.68 -22.25
N ASN A 126 -38.47 -6.57 -22.10
CA ASN A 126 -38.61 -7.38 -20.89
C ASN A 126 -37.48 -8.40 -20.75
N ASP A 127 -37.07 -9.04 -21.84
CA ASP A 127 -35.93 -9.97 -21.85
C ASP A 127 -34.62 -9.25 -21.49
N ALA A 128 -34.37 -8.07 -22.08
CA ALA A 128 -33.19 -7.29 -21.74
C ALA A 128 -33.20 -6.79 -20.29
N ALA A 129 -34.38 -6.49 -19.72
CA ALA A 129 -34.52 -6.16 -18.30
C ALA A 129 -34.18 -7.35 -17.38
N LEU A 130 -34.52 -8.58 -17.77
CA LEU A 130 -34.11 -9.79 -17.05
C LEU A 130 -32.60 -10.02 -17.15
N ASP A 131 -31.98 -9.78 -18.31
CA ASP A 131 -30.52 -9.85 -18.46
C ASP A 131 -29.80 -8.85 -17.55
N TYR A 132 -30.33 -7.63 -17.42
CA TYR A 132 -29.83 -6.65 -16.44
C TYR A 132 -29.88 -7.16 -14.99
N LEU A 133 -30.96 -7.85 -14.62
CA LEU A 133 -31.10 -8.43 -13.30
C LEU A 133 -30.05 -9.53 -13.05
N TYR A 134 -29.83 -10.42 -14.03
CA TYR A 134 -28.82 -11.48 -13.92
C TYR A 134 -27.39 -10.90 -13.82
N ILE A 135 -27.07 -9.88 -14.62
CA ILE A 135 -25.79 -9.17 -14.55
C ILE A 135 -25.61 -8.53 -13.17
N ALA A 136 -26.63 -7.89 -12.62
CA ALA A 136 -26.56 -7.25 -11.30
C ALA A 136 -26.29 -8.26 -10.17
N ILE A 137 -26.99 -9.40 -10.18
CA ILE A 137 -26.79 -10.48 -9.19
C ILE A 137 -25.38 -11.04 -9.31
N PHE A 138 -24.92 -11.33 -10.53
CA PHE A 138 -23.58 -11.87 -10.76
C PHE A 138 -22.49 -10.87 -10.37
N MET A 139 -22.67 -9.59 -10.69
CA MET A 139 -21.77 -8.51 -10.30
C MET A 139 -21.68 -8.40 -8.78
N PHE A 140 -22.81 -8.45 -8.06
CA PHE A 140 -22.83 -8.39 -6.60
C PHE A 140 -22.06 -9.57 -5.97
N ILE A 141 -22.33 -10.79 -6.42
CA ILE A 141 -21.67 -12.00 -5.89
C ILE A 141 -20.16 -11.97 -6.17
N THR A 142 -19.78 -11.65 -7.41
CA THR A 142 -18.37 -11.63 -7.80
C THR A 142 -17.59 -10.50 -7.11
N ASP A 143 -18.18 -9.32 -6.97
CA ASP A 143 -17.55 -8.21 -6.25
C ASP A 143 -17.36 -8.55 -4.77
N TYR A 144 -18.39 -9.11 -4.13
CA TYR A 144 -18.33 -9.50 -2.72
C TYR A 144 -17.24 -10.54 -2.45
N ILE A 145 -17.21 -11.63 -3.23
CA ILE A 145 -16.20 -12.69 -3.08
C ILE A 145 -14.79 -12.12 -3.31
N SER A 146 -14.61 -11.28 -4.33
CA SER A 146 -13.32 -10.65 -4.62
C SER A 146 -12.87 -9.76 -3.47
N TYR A 147 -13.75 -8.88 -2.99
CA TYR A 147 -13.49 -7.98 -1.87
C TYR A 147 -13.05 -8.74 -0.63
N VAL A 148 -13.83 -9.75 -0.21
CA VAL A 148 -13.53 -10.56 0.98
C VAL A 148 -12.23 -11.32 0.80
N ALA A 149 -11.97 -11.90 -0.38
CA ALA A 149 -10.76 -12.67 -0.63
C ALA A 149 -9.47 -11.82 -0.51
N PHE A 150 -9.44 -10.65 -1.16
CA PHE A 150 -8.29 -9.74 -1.09
C PHE A 150 -8.13 -9.13 0.30
N TYR A 151 -9.23 -8.71 0.93
CA TYR A 151 -9.20 -8.09 2.25
C TYR A 151 -8.69 -9.08 3.31
N TYR A 152 -9.27 -10.28 3.36
CA TYR A 152 -8.90 -11.31 4.33
C TYR A 152 -7.45 -11.78 4.15
N SER A 153 -7.02 -12.00 2.91
CA SER A 153 -5.63 -12.33 2.60
C SER A 153 -4.68 -11.23 3.08
N ALA A 154 -4.99 -9.95 2.83
CA ALA A 154 -4.13 -8.84 3.22
C ALA A 154 -4.01 -8.72 4.75
N GLU A 155 -5.10 -8.88 5.51
CA GLU A 155 -5.06 -8.83 6.98
C GLU A 155 -4.17 -9.92 7.58
N ARG A 156 -4.30 -11.16 7.10
CA ARG A 156 -3.53 -12.28 7.61
C ARG A 156 -2.04 -12.12 7.34
N GLN A 157 -1.69 -11.65 6.14
CA GLN A 157 -0.31 -11.33 5.76
C GLN A 157 0.25 -10.22 6.63
N MET A 158 -0.56 -9.20 6.89
CA MET A 158 -0.14 -8.08 7.72
C MET A 158 0.10 -8.48 9.17
N LYS A 159 -0.75 -9.36 9.71
CA LYS A 159 -0.59 -9.94 11.05
C LYS A 159 0.72 -10.74 11.17
N ALA A 160 1.02 -11.59 10.19
CA ALA A 160 2.26 -12.36 10.15
C ALA A 160 3.50 -11.45 10.05
N LEU A 161 3.46 -10.45 9.16
CA LEU A 161 4.56 -9.50 9.01
C LEU A 161 4.81 -8.70 10.31
N ARG A 162 3.75 -8.21 10.96
CA ARG A 162 3.89 -7.48 12.25
C ARG A 162 4.46 -8.35 13.35
N SER A 163 4.05 -9.62 13.43
CA SER A 163 4.56 -10.57 14.41
C SER A 163 6.07 -10.81 14.25
N GLU A 164 6.52 -11.07 13.01
CA GLU A 164 7.94 -11.30 12.73
C GLU A 164 8.77 -10.01 12.86
N ALA A 165 8.23 -8.86 12.45
CA ALA A 165 8.90 -7.57 12.61
C ALA A 165 9.10 -7.22 14.10
N LEU A 166 8.08 -7.40 14.94
CA LEU A 166 8.17 -7.14 16.38
C LEU A 166 9.12 -8.12 17.06
N LYS A 167 9.07 -9.40 16.67
CA LYS A 167 10.02 -10.42 17.16
C LYS A 167 11.46 -10.03 16.84
N HIS A 168 11.74 -9.63 15.60
CA HIS A 168 13.09 -9.24 15.19
C HIS A 168 13.58 -7.98 15.91
N MET A 169 12.69 -7.00 16.08
CA MET A 169 12.97 -5.78 16.84
C MET A 169 13.44 -6.11 18.26
N LEU A 170 12.74 -7.00 18.97
CA LEU A 170 13.08 -7.39 20.36
C LEU A 170 14.50 -7.96 20.54
N PHE A 171 15.08 -8.56 19.49
CA PHE A 171 16.41 -9.19 19.52
C PHE A 171 17.52 -8.31 18.91
N MET A 172 17.26 -7.02 18.68
CA MET A 172 18.24 -6.10 18.10
C MET A 172 19.23 -5.57 19.15
N ASP A 173 20.43 -5.19 18.71
CA ASP A 173 21.51 -4.70 19.60
C ASP A 173 21.13 -3.39 20.30
N ILE A 174 21.64 -3.20 21.53
CA ILE A 174 21.38 -1.99 22.32
C ILE A 174 21.85 -0.71 21.62
N SER A 175 22.94 -0.79 20.84
CA SER A 175 23.46 0.35 20.08
C SER A 175 22.48 0.84 19.01
N TRP A 176 21.65 -0.04 18.45
CA TRP A 176 20.62 0.36 17.48
C TRP A 176 19.46 1.10 18.17
N TYR A 177 19.14 0.73 19.41
CA TYR A 177 18.14 1.41 20.21
C TYR A 177 18.58 2.79 20.70
N ASP A 178 19.88 3.02 20.88
CA ASP A 178 20.42 4.34 21.22
C ASP A 178 20.29 5.34 20.05
N GLU A 179 20.26 4.85 18.81
CA GLU A 179 20.08 5.67 17.60
C GLU A 179 18.61 5.90 17.21
N ASN A 180 17.68 5.05 17.67
CA ASN A 180 16.28 5.05 17.23
C ASN A 180 15.32 5.31 18.38
N ASP A 181 14.46 6.34 18.24
CA ASP A 181 13.42 6.64 19.22
C ASP A 181 12.32 5.55 19.26
N ALA A 182 12.08 4.99 20.44
CA ALA A 182 11.09 3.95 20.68
C ALA A 182 9.65 4.37 20.28
N LEU A 183 9.30 5.65 20.48
CA LEU A 183 7.98 6.17 20.11
C LEU A 183 7.81 6.24 18.59
N GLN A 184 8.86 6.66 17.89
CA GLN A 184 8.87 6.70 16.43
C GLN A 184 8.77 5.29 15.83
N LEU A 185 9.42 4.31 16.47
CA LEU A 185 9.48 2.94 15.97
C LEU A 185 8.12 2.22 15.99
N SER A 186 7.37 2.35 17.08
CA SER A 186 6.01 1.80 17.20
C SER A 186 5.03 2.43 16.21
N SER A 187 5.14 3.77 16.05
CA SER A 187 4.34 4.54 15.09
C SER A 187 4.64 4.12 13.64
N ARG A 188 5.93 4.00 13.28
CA ARG A 188 6.36 3.53 11.94
C ARG A 188 5.89 2.11 11.67
N LEU A 189 6.09 1.20 12.61
CA LEU A 189 5.65 -0.18 12.47
C LEU A 189 4.15 -0.26 12.18
N THR A 190 3.32 0.52 12.85
CA THR A 190 1.87 0.52 12.62
C THR A 190 1.50 1.25 11.33
N GLY A 191 2.05 2.46 11.11
CA GLY A 191 1.72 3.31 9.97
C GLY A 191 2.11 2.70 8.62
N ASP A 192 3.34 2.21 8.51
CA ASP A 192 3.84 1.65 7.25
C ASP A 192 3.17 0.32 6.92
N THR A 193 2.87 -0.49 7.94
CA THR A 193 2.12 -1.74 7.73
C THR A 193 0.67 -1.48 7.33
N VAL A 194 -0.01 -0.44 7.83
CA VAL A 194 -1.35 -0.09 7.33
C VAL A 194 -1.30 0.29 5.85
N ARG A 195 -0.33 1.11 5.44
CA ARG A 195 -0.16 1.49 4.02
C ARG A 195 0.11 0.27 3.13
N ILE A 196 0.94 -0.65 3.58
CA ILE A 196 1.24 -1.91 2.87
C ILE A 196 -0.02 -2.78 2.77
N LYS A 197 -0.79 -2.93 3.85
CA LYS A 197 -2.08 -3.67 3.86
C LYS A 197 -3.06 -3.08 2.86
N ASP A 198 -3.21 -1.77 2.84
CA ASP A 198 -4.15 -1.09 1.94
C ASP A 198 -3.73 -1.25 0.47
N GLY A 199 -2.42 -1.32 0.19
CA GLY A 199 -1.89 -1.61 -1.14
C GLY A 199 -2.11 -3.06 -1.58
N MET A 200 -1.97 -4.04 -0.67
CA MET A 200 -2.15 -5.47 -0.97
C MET A 200 -3.62 -5.94 -0.97
N GLY A 201 -4.49 -5.20 -0.30
CA GLY A 201 -5.90 -5.53 -0.15
C GLY A 201 -6.71 -5.16 -1.39
N GLN A 202 -7.85 -4.51 -1.17
CA GLN A 202 -8.82 -4.20 -2.22
C GLN A 202 -8.21 -3.41 -3.40
N LYS A 203 -7.31 -2.46 -3.13
CA LYS A 203 -6.72 -1.61 -4.19
C LYS A 203 -6.01 -2.41 -5.28
N LEU A 204 -5.38 -3.53 -4.91
CA LEU A 204 -4.76 -4.42 -5.88
C LEU A 204 -5.82 -5.09 -6.77
N GLY A 205 -6.89 -5.60 -6.16
CA GLY A 205 -8.04 -6.16 -6.87
C GLY A 205 -8.65 -5.16 -7.84
N ASP A 206 -8.91 -3.94 -7.38
CA ASP A 206 -9.46 -2.86 -8.22
C ASP A 206 -8.53 -2.52 -9.39
N SER A 207 -7.21 -2.49 -9.16
CA SER A 207 -6.24 -2.27 -10.24
C SER A 207 -6.33 -3.35 -11.33
N PHE A 208 -6.45 -4.62 -10.95
CA PHE A 208 -6.65 -5.70 -11.91
C PHE A 208 -8.01 -5.61 -12.60
N ARG A 209 -9.07 -5.27 -11.85
CA ARG A 209 -10.43 -5.08 -12.38
C ARG A 209 -10.43 -4.05 -13.49
N PHE A 210 -9.88 -2.87 -13.26
CA PHE A 210 -9.85 -1.79 -14.24
C PHE A 210 -8.98 -2.13 -15.45
N PHE A 211 -7.88 -2.86 -15.25
CA PHE A 211 -7.06 -3.33 -16.35
C PHE A 211 -7.81 -4.31 -17.26
N ILE A 212 -8.54 -5.26 -16.68
CA ILE A 212 -9.35 -6.23 -17.44
C ILE A 212 -10.53 -5.52 -18.11
N GLN A 213 -11.21 -4.63 -17.39
CA GLN A 213 -12.31 -3.83 -17.91
C GLN A 213 -11.87 -2.98 -19.11
N PHE A 214 -10.66 -2.41 -19.06
CA PHE A 214 -10.07 -1.68 -20.16
C PHE A 214 -9.88 -2.58 -21.39
N ILE A 215 -9.25 -3.76 -21.22
CA ILE A 215 -9.01 -4.71 -22.31
C ILE A 215 -10.33 -5.19 -22.93
N VAL A 216 -11.26 -5.67 -22.10
CA VAL A 216 -12.56 -6.20 -22.55
C VAL A 216 -13.40 -5.12 -23.23
N GLY A 217 -13.40 -3.90 -22.68
CA GLY A 217 -14.08 -2.75 -23.29
C GLY A 217 -13.55 -2.41 -24.69
N PHE A 218 -12.23 -2.42 -24.87
CA PHE A 218 -11.61 -2.20 -26.18
C PHE A 218 -11.96 -3.32 -27.18
N ILE A 219 -11.92 -4.57 -26.74
CA ILE A 219 -12.28 -5.72 -27.60
C ILE A 219 -13.73 -5.60 -28.09
N ILE A 220 -14.67 -5.35 -27.18
CA ILE A 220 -16.09 -5.18 -27.53
C ILE A 220 -16.29 -3.97 -28.44
N GLY A 221 -15.59 -2.87 -28.16
CA GLY A 221 -15.63 -1.67 -28.98
C GLY A 221 -15.20 -1.92 -30.42
N PHE A 222 -14.04 -2.54 -30.63
CA PHE A 222 -13.55 -2.88 -31.97
C PHE A 222 -14.42 -3.91 -32.68
N ALA A 223 -15.05 -4.84 -31.94
CA ALA A 223 -15.94 -5.84 -32.51
C ALA A 223 -17.24 -5.25 -33.06
N ARG A 224 -17.84 -4.26 -32.37
CA ARG A 224 -19.12 -3.66 -32.78
C ARG A 224 -18.96 -2.53 -33.80
N GLY A 225 -17.91 -1.73 -33.70
CA GLY A 225 -17.72 -0.58 -34.57
C GLY A 225 -16.29 -0.05 -34.53
N TRP A 226 -15.44 -0.61 -35.39
CA TRP A 226 -14.01 -0.26 -35.44
C TRP A 226 -13.76 1.21 -35.81
N ASP A 227 -14.61 1.82 -36.65
CA ASP A 227 -14.45 3.23 -37.08
C ASP A 227 -14.59 4.21 -35.92
N ILE A 228 -15.71 4.15 -35.18
CA ILE A 228 -15.98 5.07 -34.06
C ILE A 228 -14.99 4.82 -32.92
N THR A 229 -14.63 3.57 -32.66
CA THR A 229 -13.72 3.24 -31.56
C THR A 229 -12.28 3.67 -31.84
N LEU A 230 -11.81 3.61 -33.08
CA LEU A 230 -10.47 4.08 -33.45
C LEU A 230 -10.36 5.61 -33.31
N VAL A 231 -11.41 6.35 -33.68
CA VAL A 231 -11.49 7.80 -33.46
C VAL A 231 -11.43 8.13 -31.96
N MET A 232 -12.17 7.42 -31.12
CA MET A 232 -12.15 7.63 -29.66
C MET A 232 -10.82 7.20 -29.03
N ALA A 233 -10.17 6.15 -29.55
CA ALA A 233 -8.87 5.71 -29.10
C ALA A 233 -7.78 6.77 -29.33
N CYS A 234 -7.86 7.55 -30.41
CA CYS A 234 -6.95 8.67 -30.66
C CYS A 234 -7.06 9.80 -29.61
N VAL A 235 -8.21 9.94 -28.93
CA VAL A 235 -8.43 10.97 -27.90
C VAL A 235 -7.84 10.56 -26.54
N MET A 236 -7.79 9.26 -26.24
CA MET A 236 -7.23 8.72 -24.99
C MET A 236 -5.83 9.23 -24.63
N PRO A 237 -4.81 9.19 -25.52
CA PRO A 237 -3.47 9.70 -25.19
C PRO A 237 -3.47 11.19 -24.87
N PHE A 238 -4.33 11.99 -25.51
CA PHE A 238 -4.45 13.42 -25.20
C PHE A 238 -4.96 13.65 -23.77
N ILE A 239 -5.96 12.85 -23.34
CA ILE A 239 -6.48 12.87 -21.97
C ILE A 239 -5.38 12.44 -20.98
N THR A 240 -4.62 11.38 -21.29
CA THR A 240 -3.53 10.91 -20.41
C THR A 240 -2.42 11.94 -20.25
N VAL A 241 -2.03 12.63 -21.34
CA VAL A 241 -1.03 13.71 -21.30
C VAL A 241 -1.53 14.89 -20.46
N SER A 242 -2.79 15.31 -20.66
CA SER A 242 -3.41 16.39 -19.89
C SER A 242 -3.46 16.08 -18.39
N LEU A 243 -3.90 14.86 -18.03
CA LEU A 243 -3.95 14.43 -16.64
C LEU A 243 -2.55 14.32 -16.01
N SER A 244 -1.59 13.78 -16.75
CA SER A 244 -0.19 13.68 -16.30
C SER A 244 0.41 15.06 -16.03
N TRP A 245 0.12 16.03 -16.89
CA TRP A 245 0.54 17.41 -16.71
C TRP A 245 -0.11 18.05 -15.48
N LEU A 246 -1.42 17.84 -15.27
CA LEU A 246 -2.13 18.32 -14.08
C LEU A 246 -1.56 17.73 -12.79
N ILE A 247 -1.30 16.42 -12.75
CA ILE A 247 -0.71 15.77 -11.56
C ILE A 247 0.68 16.35 -11.28
N LYS A 248 1.49 16.57 -12.32
CA LYS A 248 2.83 17.16 -12.18
C LYS A 248 2.75 18.60 -11.65
N THR A 249 1.83 19.42 -12.15
CA THR A 249 1.67 20.80 -11.68
C THR A 249 1.14 20.87 -10.25
N MET A 250 0.21 19.99 -9.87
CA MET A 250 -0.26 19.90 -8.48
C MET A 250 0.86 19.49 -7.53
N ARG A 251 1.70 18.52 -7.91
CA ARG A 251 2.84 18.11 -7.08
C ARG A 251 3.86 19.25 -6.90
N ILE A 252 4.21 19.95 -7.98
CA ILE A 252 5.14 21.10 -7.91
C ILE A 252 4.60 22.22 -7.02
N LYS A 253 3.28 22.41 -6.97
CA LYS A 253 2.65 23.46 -6.15
C LYS A 253 2.45 23.05 -4.68
N SER A 254 2.54 21.75 -4.38
CA SER A 254 2.43 21.22 -3.00
C SER A 254 3.78 21.06 -2.29
N ASP A 255 4.89 21.06 -3.06
CA ASP A 255 6.26 21.15 -2.55
C ASP A 255 6.66 22.63 -2.35
#